data_AF-A0A2D5RSJ5-F1
#
_entry.id   AF-A0A2D5RSJ5-F1
#
_cell.length_a   1.000
_cell.length_b   1.000
_cell.length_c   1.000
_cell.angle_alpha   90.00
_cell.angle_beta   90.00
_cell.angle_gamma   90.00
#
_symmetry.space_group_name_H-M   'P 1'
#
loop_
_entity.id
_entity.type
_entity.pdbx_description
1 polymer ?
#
loop_
_entity_poly.entity_id
_entity_poly.type
_entity_poly.pdbx_seq_one_letter_code
_entity_poly.pdbx_strand_id
1 'polypeptide(L)'
;MNIIERISEDLLMPEKELLNFSSTAPRRYKKYTIAKRNSDERRLIAHPSKEVKFLQRLLVTHLEDKLTIHASANAYVKQKGIKSNALAHKDNQYLLKMDFKNFFLSITPSILIEQMLAFGIGLDDRNIEFISGILFWKLRRNSPLRLSIGAPSSPFISNVIMYNFDRLIEKECKVMGITYTRYADDLAFSTNIKDILFEIPKLVKNTLKKLYGSKIRVNTKKTVFSSKKFNRHITGITLTNNNLLSIGRKKKRFISSLVHKYTLELLSDEEILQLKGLLSHVSNIEPLFIGRLSNKYGTNIMTDLAPSKFFIGN
;
A
#
# COMPACT_ATOMS: atom_id res chain seq x y z
N MET A 1 11.27 25.24 8.84
CA MET A 1 11.97 24.53 7.73
C MET A 1 11.64 25.24 6.43
N ASN A 2 12.65 25.69 5.68
CA ASN A 2 12.41 26.35 4.39
C ASN A 2 12.62 25.36 3.24
N ILE A 3 11.57 24.62 2.88
CA ILE A 3 11.59 23.65 1.79
C ILE A 3 11.64 24.36 0.45
N ILE A 4 10.83 25.40 0.28
CA ILE A 4 10.73 26.09 -1.00
C ILE A 4 12.06 26.73 -1.40
N GLU A 5 12.80 27.30 -0.45
CA GLU A 5 14.17 27.80 -0.64
C GLU A 5 15.11 26.70 -1.14
N ARG A 6 15.12 25.53 -0.51
CA ARG A 6 15.95 24.40 -0.97
C ARG A 6 15.61 23.94 -2.38
N ILE A 7 14.32 23.86 -2.71
CA ILE A 7 13.89 23.49 -4.06
C ILE A 7 14.20 24.59 -5.08
N SER A 8 14.15 25.85 -4.65
CA SER A 8 14.57 27.01 -5.45
C SER A 8 16.05 26.90 -5.83
N GLU A 9 16.90 26.56 -4.87
CA GLU A 9 18.33 26.33 -5.06
C GLU A 9 18.60 25.12 -5.98
N ASP A 10 17.97 23.97 -5.71
CA ASP A 10 18.15 22.74 -6.49
C ASP A 10 17.80 22.92 -7.98
N LEU A 11 16.81 23.78 -8.26
CA LEU A 11 16.30 23.99 -9.62
C LEU A 11 16.82 25.27 -10.27
N LEU A 12 17.59 26.09 -9.53
CA LEU A 12 17.99 27.43 -9.95
C LEU A 12 16.79 28.27 -10.43
N MET A 13 15.67 28.14 -9.74
CA MET A 13 14.39 28.76 -10.09
C MET A 13 13.91 29.67 -8.95
N PRO A 14 13.46 30.91 -9.21
CA PRO A 14 12.98 31.79 -8.16
C PRO A 14 11.80 31.20 -7.37
N GLU A 15 11.78 31.38 -6.04
CA GLU A 15 10.67 30.92 -5.18
C GLU A 15 9.29 31.36 -5.69
N LYS A 16 9.20 32.58 -6.24
CA LYS A 16 7.96 33.13 -6.81
C LYS A 16 7.42 32.27 -7.96
N GLU A 17 8.29 31.75 -8.81
CA GLU A 17 7.87 30.86 -9.91
C GLU A 17 7.39 29.51 -9.38
N LEU A 18 8.05 28.99 -8.35
CA LEU A 18 7.64 27.77 -7.66
C LEU A 18 6.26 27.91 -7.00
N LEU A 19 5.98 29.03 -6.32
CA LEU A 19 4.66 29.34 -5.75
C LEU A 19 3.59 29.47 -6.83
N ASN A 20 3.89 30.20 -7.90
CA ASN A 20 2.99 30.34 -9.04
C ASN A 20 2.66 28.97 -9.65
N PHE A 21 3.67 28.11 -9.82
CA PHE A 21 3.47 26.75 -10.30
C PHE A 21 2.61 25.94 -9.33
N SER A 22 2.92 25.94 -8.03
CA SER A 22 2.18 25.17 -7.01
C SER A 22 0.71 25.60 -6.90
N SER A 23 0.38 26.86 -7.16
CA SER A 23 -1.01 27.34 -7.16
C SER A 23 -1.89 26.69 -8.26
N THR A 24 -1.25 26.30 -9.38
CA THR A 24 -1.93 25.69 -10.54
C THR A 24 -1.78 24.17 -10.58
N ALA A 25 -0.73 23.62 -9.99
CA ALA A 25 -0.40 22.19 -9.95
C ALA A 25 -1.58 21.27 -9.53
N PRO A 26 -2.44 21.62 -8.54
CA PRO A 26 -3.57 20.77 -8.15
C PRO A 26 -4.57 20.46 -9.26
N ARG A 27 -4.54 21.21 -10.36
CA ARG A 27 -5.43 21.06 -11.52
C ARG A 27 -4.77 20.32 -12.69
N ARG A 28 -3.46 20.06 -12.62
CA ARG A 28 -2.65 19.43 -13.69
C ARG A 28 -2.66 17.90 -13.60
N TYR A 29 -3.85 17.30 -13.55
CA TYR A 29 -4.05 15.86 -13.36
C TYR A 29 -4.95 15.27 -14.46
N LYS A 30 -4.45 14.26 -15.17
CA LYS A 30 -5.27 13.44 -16.07
C LYS A 30 -6.09 12.46 -15.25
N LYS A 31 -7.41 12.47 -15.45
CA LYS A 31 -8.35 11.61 -14.71
C LYS A 31 -8.81 10.47 -15.60
N TYR A 32 -8.78 9.26 -15.07
CA TYR A 32 -9.34 8.08 -15.73
C TYR A 32 -9.81 7.08 -14.67
N THR A 33 -10.53 6.05 -15.09
CA THR A 33 -11.08 5.07 -14.14
C THR A 33 -10.69 3.65 -14.50
N ILE A 34 -10.32 2.86 -13.49
CA ILE A 34 -9.97 1.44 -13.62
C ILE A 34 -11.05 0.61 -12.92
N ALA A 35 -11.44 -0.52 -13.50
CA ALA A 35 -12.36 -1.45 -12.84
C ALA A 35 -11.80 -1.90 -11.49
N LYS A 36 -12.62 -1.88 -10.42
CA LYS A 36 -12.22 -2.51 -9.17
C LYS A 36 -12.24 -4.02 -9.36
N ARG A 37 -11.31 -4.72 -8.72
CA ARG A 37 -11.29 -6.18 -8.73
C ARG A 37 -12.57 -6.70 -8.06
N ASN A 38 -13.30 -7.58 -8.76
CA ASN A 38 -14.53 -8.23 -8.29
C ASN A 38 -15.65 -7.25 -7.89
N SER A 39 -15.80 -6.13 -8.60
CA SER A 39 -16.89 -5.17 -8.38
C SER A 39 -17.16 -4.39 -9.67
N ASP A 40 -18.43 -4.05 -9.90
CA ASP A 40 -18.84 -3.19 -11.01
C ASP A 40 -18.45 -1.71 -10.78
N GLU A 41 -17.98 -1.38 -9.58
CA GLU A 41 -17.48 -0.04 -9.28
C GLU A 41 -16.16 0.25 -9.98
N ARG A 42 -15.99 1.49 -10.46
CA ARG A 42 -14.73 1.97 -11.01
C ARG A 42 -13.97 2.83 -10.00
N ARG A 43 -12.65 2.65 -9.94
CA ARG A 43 -11.73 3.47 -9.14
C ARG A 43 -11.23 4.63 -9.97
N LEU A 44 -11.46 5.85 -9.48
CA LEU A 44 -10.87 7.06 -10.06
C LEU A 44 -9.36 7.11 -9.78
N ILE A 45 -8.60 7.29 -10.85
CA ILE A 45 -7.16 7.57 -10.83
C ILE A 45 -6.97 9.00 -11.30
N ALA A 46 -6.14 9.75 -10.57
CA ALA A 46 -5.71 11.08 -10.95
C ALA A 46 -4.19 11.08 -11.08
N HIS A 47 -3.74 11.09 -12.34
CA HIS A 47 -2.33 11.00 -12.71
C HIS A 47 -1.77 12.41 -12.95
N PRO A 48 -0.80 12.87 -12.12
CA PRO A 48 -0.21 14.19 -12.30
C PRO A 48 0.58 14.31 -13.61
N SER A 49 0.70 15.54 -14.11
CA SER A 49 1.57 15.89 -15.23
C SER A 49 3.04 15.58 -14.92
N LYS A 50 3.90 15.56 -15.95
CA LYS A 50 5.31 15.19 -15.79
C LYS A 50 6.04 16.14 -14.83
N GLU A 51 5.74 17.43 -14.93
CA GLU A 51 6.30 18.51 -14.12
C GLU A 51 5.88 18.38 -12.65
N VAL A 52 4.59 18.12 -12.39
CA VAL A 52 4.10 17.89 -11.03
C VAL A 52 4.73 16.63 -10.43
N LYS A 53 4.88 15.55 -11.21
CA LYS A 53 5.54 14.32 -10.74
C LYS A 53 7.01 14.56 -10.37
N PHE A 54 7.70 15.39 -11.13
CA PHE A 54 9.10 15.74 -10.87
C PHE A 54 9.21 16.47 -9.53
N LEU A 55 8.45 17.55 -9.33
CA LEU A 55 8.44 18.29 -8.06
C LEU A 55 7.95 17.44 -6.88
N GLN A 56 6.98 16.54 -7.09
CA GLN A 56 6.55 15.61 -6.04
C GLN A 56 7.66 14.66 -5.59
N ARG A 57 8.48 14.16 -6.53
CA ARG A 57 9.61 13.28 -6.19
C ARG A 57 10.69 14.05 -5.46
N LEU A 58 11.07 15.23 -5.97
CA LEU A 58 12.06 16.10 -5.34
C LEU A 58 11.62 16.54 -3.94
N LEU A 59 10.34 16.89 -3.78
CA LEU A 59 9.81 17.23 -2.46
C LEU A 59 9.85 16.02 -1.52
N VAL A 60 9.53 14.81 -2.00
CA VAL A 60 9.63 13.60 -1.17
C VAL A 60 11.06 13.34 -0.73
N THR A 61 12.08 13.51 -1.59
CA THR A 61 13.48 13.30 -1.18
C THR A 61 13.89 14.25 -0.05
N HIS A 62 13.42 15.49 -0.05
CA HIS A 62 13.68 16.45 1.04
C HIS A 62 12.91 16.17 2.34
N LEU A 63 11.85 15.36 2.26
CA LEU A 63 10.98 15.00 3.37
C LEU A 63 11.32 13.64 3.97
N GLU A 64 11.87 12.70 3.21
CA GLU A 64 12.19 11.33 3.64
C GLU A 64 13.13 11.30 4.85
N ASP A 65 14.12 12.20 4.90
CA ASP A 65 15.08 12.27 6.02
C ASP A 65 14.47 12.85 7.31
N LYS A 66 13.29 13.48 7.21
CA LYS A 66 12.69 14.25 8.31
C LYS A 66 11.39 13.66 8.82
N LEU A 67 10.72 12.83 8.00
CA LEU A 67 9.43 12.25 8.30
C LEU A 67 9.56 10.73 8.41
N THR A 68 9.17 10.20 9.56
CA THR A 68 9.28 8.77 9.83
C THR A 68 8.01 8.02 9.44
N ILE A 69 8.18 6.83 8.85
CA ILE A 69 7.10 5.87 8.64
C ILE A 69 7.11 4.84 9.77
N HIS A 70 5.94 4.49 10.29
CA HIS A 70 5.83 3.55 11.41
C HIS A 70 6.17 2.12 10.98
N ALA A 71 6.74 1.33 11.89
CA ALA A 71 7.19 -0.04 11.61
C ALA A 71 6.05 -0.99 11.20
N SER A 72 4.83 -0.76 11.69
CA SER A 72 3.66 -1.59 11.33
C SER A 72 3.19 -1.38 9.88
N ALA A 73 3.63 -0.30 9.20
CA ALA A 73 3.33 -0.07 7.79
C ALA A 73 4.15 -1.00 6.88
N ASN A 74 3.45 -1.72 6.01
CA ASN A 74 4.02 -2.69 5.07
C ASN A 74 3.87 -2.28 3.59
N ALA A 75 2.91 -1.40 3.27
CA ALA A 75 2.77 -0.89 1.91
C ALA A 75 3.78 0.24 1.65
N TYR A 76 4.35 0.28 0.46
CA TYR A 76 5.23 1.36 0.00
C TYR A 76 6.52 1.55 0.81
N VAL A 77 6.90 0.57 1.61
CA VAL A 77 8.14 0.57 2.39
C VAL A 77 9.13 -0.36 1.71
N LYS A 78 10.37 0.11 1.53
CA LYS A 78 11.45 -0.67 0.90
C LYS A 78 11.59 -2.02 1.63
N GLN A 79 11.73 -3.10 0.88
CA GLN A 79 11.85 -4.49 1.36
C GLN A 79 10.62 -5.08 2.09
N LYS A 80 9.54 -4.31 2.30
CA LYS A 80 8.27 -4.84 2.78
C LYS A 80 7.31 -5.05 1.61
N GLY A 81 6.34 -5.94 1.81
CA GLY A 81 5.33 -6.19 0.80
C GLY A 81 4.24 -7.12 1.30
N ILE A 82 3.45 -7.64 0.37
CA ILE A 82 2.35 -8.56 0.69
C ILE A 82 2.81 -9.81 1.45
N LYS A 83 4.03 -10.30 1.18
CA LYS A 83 4.62 -11.47 1.85
C LYS A 83 4.93 -11.16 3.32
N SER A 84 5.72 -10.11 3.60
CA SER A 84 6.05 -9.73 4.97
C SER A 84 4.79 -9.44 5.79
N ASN A 85 3.81 -8.80 5.16
CA ASN A 85 2.51 -8.53 5.76
C ASN A 85 1.77 -9.81 6.14
N ALA A 86 1.70 -10.79 5.23
CA ALA A 86 1.04 -12.07 5.50
C ALA A 86 1.80 -12.92 6.54
N LEU A 87 3.14 -12.90 6.51
CA LEU A 87 3.99 -13.63 7.46
C LEU A 87 3.72 -13.21 8.90
N ALA A 88 3.50 -11.91 9.16
CA ALA A 88 3.20 -11.41 10.50
C ALA A 88 1.98 -12.07 11.15
N HIS A 89 1.03 -12.56 10.35
CA HIS A 89 -0.23 -13.11 10.86
C HIS A 89 -0.38 -14.63 10.72
N LYS A 90 0.58 -15.33 10.09
CA LYS A 90 0.41 -16.73 9.66
C LYS A 90 0.16 -17.71 10.81
N ASP A 91 0.78 -17.45 11.97
CA ASP A 91 0.77 -18.35 13.13
C ASP A 91 -0.40 -18.12 14.08
N ASN A 92 -1.14 -17.03 13.91
CA ASN A 92 -2.30 -16.70 14.73
C ASN A 92 -3.56 -17.42 14.24
N GLN A 93 -4.52 -17.73 15.11
CA GLN A 93 -5.75 -18.47 14.75
C GLN A 93 -6.89 -17.56 14.29
N TYR A 94 -7.06 -16.42 14.95
CA TYR A 94 -8.13 -15.45 14.69
C TYR A 94 -7.58 -14.27 13.91
N LEU A 95 -8.38 -13.75 12.98
CA LEU A 95 -8.01 -12.66 12.09
C LEU A 95 -9.17 -11.67 11.97
N LEU A 96 -8.88 -10.39 12.15
CA LEU A 96 -9.75 -9.28 11.82
C LEU A 96 -9.06 -8.44 10.73
N LYS A 97 -9.82 -8.11 9.70
CA LYS A 97 -9.42 -7.15 8.68
C LYS A 97 -10.37 -5.97 8.67
N MET A 98 -9.80 -4.79 8.52
CA MET A 98 -10.53 -3.54 8.35
C MET A 98 -9.93 -2.77 7.18
N ASP A 99 -10.69 -1.83 6.63
CA ASP A 99 -10.30 -1.02 5.47
C ASP A 99 -10.73 0.43 5.73
N PHE A 100 -9.99 1.41 5.24
CA PHE A 100 -10.41 2.81 5.30
C PHE A 100 -11.27 3.21 4.09
N LYS A 101 -12.38 3.90 4.36
CA LYS A 101 -13.26 4.40 3.31
C LYS A 101 -12.57 5.56 2.57
N ASN A 102 -12.39 5.42 1.26
CA ASN A 102 -11.83 6.48 0.39
C ASN A 102 -10.52 7.06 0.94
N PHE A 103 -9.61 6.22 1.42
CA PHE A 103 -8.43 6.61 2.20
C PHE A 103 -7.67 7.82 1.62
N PHE A 104 -7.10 7.72 0.42
CA PHE A 104 -6.36 8.82 -0.21
C PHE A 104 -7.18 10.10 -0.34
N LEU A 105 -8.45 10.00 -0.75
CA LEU A 105 -9.32 11.17 -0.91
C LEU A 105 -9.74 11.80 0.44
N SER A 106 -9.56 11.08 1.54
CA SER A 106 -9.87 11.56 2.89
C SER A 106 -8.70 12.34 3.50
N ILE A 107 -7.49 12.19 2.96
CA ILE A 107 -6.28 12.88 3.42
C ILE A 107 -6.25 14.29 2.81
N THR A 108 -6.10 15.29 3.67
CA THR A 108 -6.10 16.72 3.30
C THR A 108 -4.78 17.38 3.74
N PRO A 109 -4.42 18.55 3.20
CA PRO A 109 -3.21 19.25 3.61
C PRO A 109 -3.13 19.48 5.12
N SER A 110 -4.23 19.88 5.76
CA SER A 110 -4.27 20.10 7.22
C SER A 110 -3.75 18.91 8.04
N ILE A 111 -4.08 17.68 7.64
CA ILE A 111 -3.63 16.46 8.33
C ILE A 111 -2.11 16.30 8.19
N LEU A 112 -1.56 16.59 7.01
CA LEU A 112 -0.11 16.53 6.81
C LEU A 112 0.60 17.60 7.63
N ILE A 113 0.11 18.84 7.62
CA ILE A 113 0.71 19.94 8.38
C ILE A 113 0.68 19.64 9.89
N GLU A 114 -0.46 19.20 10.42
CA GLU A 114 -0.58 18.74 11.82
C GLU A 114 0.44 17.63 12.15
N GLN A 115 0.62 16.67 11.23
CA GLN A 115 1.60 15.60 11.42
C GLN A 115 3.05 16.10 11.36
N MET A 116 3.37 17.04 10.46
CA MET A 116 4.70 17.64 10.36
C MET A 116 5.04 18.43 11.63
N LEU A 117 4.08 19.19 12.16
CA LEU A 117 4.21 19.87 13.45
C LEU A 117 4.44 18.88 14.59
N ALA A 118 3.73 17.74 14.60
CA ALA A 118 3.94 16.68 15.58
C ALA A 118 5.33 16.01 15.49
N PHE A 119 6.01 16.12 14.35
CA PHE A 119 7.42 15.74 14.17
C PHE A 119 8.40 16.89 14.51
N GLY A 120 7.93 18.01 15.05
CA GLY A 120 8.76 19.18 15.38
C GLY A 120 9.11 20.05 14.16
N ILE A 121 8.42 19.87 13.03
CA ILE A 121 8.69 20.62 11.80
C ILE A 121 7.72 21.79 11.69
N GLY A 122 8.18 22.98 12.10
CA GLY A 122 7.50 24.24 11.85
C GLY A 122 7.58 24.66 10.37
N LEU A 123 6.46 25.11 9.82
CA LEU A 123 6.32 25.60 8.44
C LEU A 123 5.68 26.99 8.46
N ASP A 124 6.21 27.90 7.65
CA ASP A 124 5.58 29.19 7.36
C ASP A 124 4.49 29.04 6.29
N ASP A 125 3.71 30.09 6.07
CA ASP A 125 2.58 30.07 5.13
C ASP A 125 3.01 29.75 3.70
N ARG A 126 4.18 30.25 3.27
CA ARG A 126 4.74 29.97 1.94
C ARG A 126 5.03 28.49 1.74
N ASN A 127 5.66 27.86 2.72
CA ASN A 127 5.93 26.42 2.67
C ASN A 127 4.64 25.61 2.75
N ILE A 128 3.67 26.01 3.57
CA ILE A 128 2.35 25.37 3.61
C ILE A 128 1.67 25.44 2.25
N GLU A 129 1.64 26.61 1.62
CA GLU A 129 1.03 26.81 0.29
C GLU A 129 1.72 25.94 -0.76
N PHE A 130 3.06 26.00 -0.82
CA PHE A 130 3.85 25.27 -1.80
C PHE A 130 3.66 23.75 -1.67
N ILE A 131 3.86 23.19 -0.46
CA ILE A 131 3.71 21.76 -0.18
C ILE A 131 2.29 21.30 -0.50
N SER A 132 1.28 22.08 -0.09
CA SER A 132 -0.13 21.78 -0.33
C SER A 132 -0.45 21.76 -1.82
N GLY A 133 0.08 22.72 -2.59
CA GLY A 133 -0.12 22.82 -4.03
C GLY A 133 0.56 21.71 -4.83
N ILE A 134 1.74 21.26 -4.41
CA ILE A 134 2.48 20.20 -5.10
C ILE A 134 1.98 18.80 -4.73
N LEU A 135 1.73 18.50 -3.45
CA LEU A 135 1.43 17.14 -3.00
C LEU A 135 -0.05 16.76 -3.14
N PHE A 136 -0.95 17.74 -3.16
CA PHE A 136 -2.39 17.51 -3.18
C PHE A 136 -3.02 18.00 -4.49
N TRP A 137 -4.18 17.45 -4.80
CA TRP A 137 -4.89 17.76 -6.04
C TRP A 137 -6.35 18.11 -5.76
N LYS A 138 -7.01 18.66 -6.79
CA LYS A 138 -8.43 18.99 -6.76
C LYS A 138 -9.23 18.06 -7.66
N LEU A 139 -10.21 17.38 -7.07
CA LEU A 139 -11.17 16.54 -7.79
C LEU A 139 -11.96 17.34 -8.85
N ARG A 140 -12.34 18.58 -8.54
CA ARG A 140 -13.00 19.57 -9.41
C ARG A 140 -12.43 20.96 -9.11
N ARG A 141 -12.64 21.97 -9.97
CA ARG A 141 -12.07 23.32 -9.79
C ARG A 141 -12.26 23.91 -8.39
N ASN A 142 -13.45 23.69 -7.80
CA ASN A 142 -13.85 24.21 -6.48
C ASN A 142 -13.84 23.15 -5.37
N SER A 143 -13.34 21.94 -5.63
CA SER A 143 -13.24 20.93 -4.57
C SER A 143 -12.04 21.22 -3.65
N PRO A 144 -12.10 20.82 -2.37
CA PRO A 144 -10.95 20.91 -1.47
C PRO A 144 -9.79 20.04 -1.96
N LEU A 145 -8.58 20.41 -1.52
CA LEU A 145 -7.35 19.66 -1.77
C LEU A 145 -7.38 18.31 -1.05
N ARG A 146 -6.99 17.26 -1.76
CA ARG A 146 -6.97 15.87 -1.28
C ARG A 146 -5.78 15.13 -1.87
N LEU A 147 -5.40 14.01 -1.28
CA LEU A 147 -4.34 13.17 -1.85
C LEU A 147 -4.88 12.39 -3.08
N SER A 148 -4.01 12.08 -4.03
CA SER A 148 -4.40 11.42 -5.28
C SER A 148 -4.06 9.93 -5.27
N ILE A 149 -4.91 9.11 -5.88
CA ILE A 149 -4.50 7.78 -6.31
C ILE A 149 -3.84 7.96 -7.68
N GLY A 150 -2.52 7.77 -7.77
CA GLY A 150 -1.74 7.91 -9.00
C GLY A 150 -0.58 8.91 -8.94
N ALA A 151 -0.47 9.72 -7.88
CA ALA A 151 0.69 10.56 -7.64
C ALA A 151 1.86 9.78 -7.00
N PRO A 152 3.11 10.01 -7.43
CA PRO A 152 4.29 9.35 -6.87
C PRO A 152 4.54 9.67 -5.38
N SER A 153 4.09 10.82 -4.88
CA SER A 153 4.25 11.19 -3.47
C SER A 153 3.20 10.60 -2.55
N SER A 154 1.99 10.31 -3.06
CA SER A 154 0.89 9.80 -2.25
C SER A 154 1.21 8.57 -1.39
N PRO A 155 1.93 7.55 -1.90
CA PRO A 155 2.39 6.41 -1.10
C PRO A 155 3.09 6.82 0.20
N PHE A 156 4.14 7.64 0.09
CA PHE A 156 4.95 8.13 1.21
C PHE A 156 4.12 8.97 2.17
N ILE A 157 3.41 9.98 1.65
CA ILE A 157 2.60 10.90 2.46
C ILE A 157 1.51 10.15 3.22
N SER A 158 0.85 9.17 2.60
CA SER A 158 -0.19 8.37 3.26
C SER A 158 0.34 7.51 4.41
N ASN A 159 1.62 7.13 4.38
CA ASN A 159 2.25 6.41 5.48
C ASN A 159 2.69 7.35 6.60
N VAL A 160 3.25 8.50 6.27
CA VAL A 160 3.66 9.52 7.24
C VAL A 160 2.47 9.99 8.08
N ILE A 161 1.35 10.35 7.44
CA ILE A 161 0.16 10.85 8.15
C ILE A 161 -0.45 9.82 9.11
N MET A 162 -0.20 8.53 8.87
CA MET A 162 -0.68 7.42 9.69
C MET A 162 0.27 7.04 10.82
N TYR A 163 1.45 7.68 10.93
CA TYR A 163 2.47 7.31 11.92
C TYR A 163 1.92 7.29 13.36
N ASN A 164 1.28 8.39 13.78
CA ASN A 164 0.74 8.51 15.13
C ASN A 164 -0.42 7.54 15.39
N PHE A 165 -1.24 7.25 14.38
CA PHE A 165 -2.29 6.23 14.47
C PHE A 165 -1.68 4.84 14.66
N ASP A 166 -0.72 4.46 13.80
CA ASP A 166 -0.09 3.15 13.85
C ASP A 166 0.62 2.93 15.20
N ARG A 167 1.29 3.97 15.72
CA ARG A 167 1.96 3.93 17.04
C ARG A 167 0.98 3.64 18.18
N LEU A 168 -0.17 4.32 18.19
CA LEU A 168 -1.18 4.11 19.23
C LEU A 168 -1.82 2.72 19.12
N ILE A 169 -2.19 2.31 17.91
CA ILE A 169 -2.81 1.00 17.68
C ILE A 169 -1.84 -0.13 18.00
N GLU A 170 -0.59 -0.06 17.57
CA GLU A 170 0.43 -1.07 17.87
C GLU A 170 0.65 -1.20 19.37
N LYS A 171 0.73 -0.08 20.10
CA LYS A 171 0.90 -0.08 21.56
C LYS A 171 -0.21 -0.85 22.26
N GLU A 172 -1.48 -0.54 21.95
CA GLU A 172 -2.64 -1.21 22.55
C GLU A 172 -2.70 -2.68 22.13
N CYS A 173 -2.47 -2.97 20.85
CA CYS A 173 -2.44 -4.35 20.35
C CYS A 173 -1.36 -5.19 21.04
N LYS A 174 -0.19 -4.63 21.30
CA LYS A 174 0.90 -5.32 22.00
C LYS A 174 0.49 -5.71 23.43
N VAL A 175 -0.18 -4.82 24.15
CA VAL A 175 -0.72 -5.11 25.51
C VAL A 175 -1.76 -6.23 25.46
N MET A 176 -2.59 -6.26 24.42
CA MET A 176 -3.64 -7.26 24.23
C MET A 176 -3.14 -8.58 23.62
N GLY A 177 -1.84 -8.73 23.30
CA GLY A 177 -1.33 -9.93 22.63
C GLY A 177 -1.86 -10.08 21.20
N ILE A 178 -2.00 -8.98 20.47
CA ILE A 178 -2.52 -8.91 19.10
C ILE A 178 -1.40 -8.44 18.16
N THR A 179 -1.18 -9.18 17.08
CA THR A 179 -0.32 -8.74 15.98
C THR A 179 -1.08 -7.79 15.09
N TYR A 180 -0.52 -6.60 14.86
CA TYR A 180 -1.09 -5.56 14.02
C TYR A 180 -0.16 -5.19 12.86
N THR A 181 -0.74 -5.04 11.66
CA THR A 181 -0.06 -4.42 10.52
C THR A 181 -1.02 -3.54 9.71
N ARG A 182 -0.44 -2.60 8.96
CA ARG A 182 -1.16 -1.78 7.97
C ARG A 182 -0.54 -1.93 6.59
N TYR A 183 -1.37 -2.16 5.58
CA TYR A 183 -0.99 -2.16 4.18
C TYR A 183 -1.84 -1.12 3.43
N ALA A 184 -1.31 0.11 3.32
CA ALA A 184 -2.02 1.27 2.78
C ALA A 184 -3.33 1.53 3.56
N ASP A 185 -4.49 1.28 2.94
CA ASP A 185 -5.83 1.41 3.52
C ASP A 185 -6.32 0.16 4.25
N ASP A 186 -5.68 -0.99 4.06
CA ASP A 186 -6.01 -2.25 4.73
C ASP A 186 -5.31 -2.34 6.11
N LEU A 187 -6.08 -2.67 7.14
CA LEU A 187 -5.59 -3.00 8.48
C LEU A 187 -5.79 -4.50 8.73
N ALA A 188 -4.79 -5.14 9.34
CA ALA A 188 -4.87 -6.53 9.74
C ALA A 188 -4.49 -6.70 11.21
N PHE A 189 -5.30 -7.48 11.92
CA PHE A 189 -5.14 -7.79 13.33
C PHE A 189 -5.29 -9.29 13.51
N SER A 190 -4.37 -9.96 14.19
CA SER A 190 -4.51 -11.38 14.47
C SER A 190 -4.00 -11.76 15.84
N THR A 191 -4.54 -12.84 16.39
CA THR A 191 -4.15 -13.37 17.70
C THR A 191 -4.53 -14.85 17.83
N ASN A 192 -4.02 -15.50 18.87
CA ASN A 192 -4.45 -16.82 19.33
C ASN A 192 -5.46 -16.75 20.48
N ILE A 193 -5.74 -15.56 21.01
CA ILE A 193 -6.71 -15.35 22.08
C ILE A 193 -8.10 -15.18 21.47
N LYS A 194 -9.05 -15.99 21.94
CA LYS A 194 -10.42 -15.98 21.42
C LYS A 194 -11.14 -14.69 21.82
N ASP A 195 -12.04 -14.21 20.96
CA ASP A 195 -13.00 -13.12 21.19
C ASP A 195 -12.41 -11.70 21.40
N ILE A 196 -11.12 -11.56 21.73
CA ILE A 196 -10.47 -10.25 22.00
C ILE A 196 -10.49 -9.29 20.79
N LEU A 197 -10.56 -9.80 19.55
CA LEU A 197 -10.61 -8.98 18.34
C LEU A 197 -11.91 -8.17 18.21
N PHE A 198 -12.98 -8.52 18.94
CA PHE A 198 -14.25 -7.78 18.89
C PHE A 198 -14.15 -6.36 19.46
N GLU A 199 -13.15 -6.09 20.31
CA GLU A 199 -12.89 -4.74 20.86
C GLU A 199 -12.17 -3.81 19.87
N ILE A 200 -11.44 -4.38 18.92
CA ILE A 200 -10.56 -3.63 18.02
C ILE A 200 -11.30 -2.62 17.12
N PRO A 201 -12.48 -2.92 16.54
CA PRO A 201 -13.21 -1.93 15.76
C PRO A 201 -13.54 -0.65 16.54
N LYS A 202 -13.84 -0.77 17.85
CA LYS A 202 -14.11 0.38 18.72
C LYS A 202 -12.83 1.17 18.99
N LEU A 203 -11.74 0.48 19.32
CA LEU A 203 -10.41 1.08 19.51
C LEU A 203 -9.96 1.88 18.28
N VAL A 204 -10.06 1.28 17.09
CA VAL A 204 -9.69 1.93 15.82
C VAL A 204 -10.53 3.18 15.57
N LYS A 205 -11.86 3.09 15.71
CA LYS A 205 -12.76 4.24 15.51
C LYS A 205 -12.46 5.38 16.48
N ASN A 206 -12.21 5.08 17.75
CA ASN A 206 -11.89 6.08 18.77
C ASN A 206 -10.55 6.76 18.47
N THR A 207 -9.53 5.98 18.08
CA THR A 207 -8.21 6.51 17.73
C THR A 207 -8.28 7.41 16.50
N LEU A 208 -9.01 7.01 15.45
CA LEU A 208 -9.24 7.85 14.28
C LEU A 208 -9.97 9.15 14.64
N LYS A 209 -11.00 9.07 15.50
CA LYS A 209 -11.76 10.24 15.94
C LYS A 209 -10.86 11.22 16.71
N LYS A 210 -10.01 10.69 17.59
CA LYS A 210 -9.05 11.49 18.37
C LYS A 210 -8.04 12.21 17.47
N LEU A 211 -7.49 11.53 16.48
CA LEU A 211 -6.40 12.07 15.65
C LEU A 211 -6.89 12.90 14.45
N TYR A 212 -7.99 12.50 13.82
CA TYR A 212 -8.43 13.05 12.53
C TYR A 212 -9.88 13.53 12.54
N GLY A 213 -10.55 13.51 13.70
CA GLY A 213 -11.96 13.85 13.83
C GLY A 213 -12.81 12.94 12.93
N SER A 214 -13.51 13.55 11.97
CA SER A 214 -14.36 12.81 11.03
C SER A 214 -13.78 12.71 9.61
N LYS A 215 -12.52 13.13 9.41
CA LYS A 215 -11.86 13.16 8.09
C LYS A 215 -11.56 11.75 7.58
N ILE A 216 -10.92 10.90 8.38
CA ILE A 216 -10.59 9.49 8.03
C ILE A 216 -11.52 8.54 8.77
N ARG A 217 -12.11 7.57 8.05
CA ARG A 217 -13.12 6.65 8.61
C ARG A 217 -12.92 5.22 8.14
N VAL A 218 -13.31 4.26 8.97
CA VAL A 218 -13.37 2.83 8.62
C VAL A 218 -14.51 2.57 7.65
N ASN A 219 -14.26 1.68 6.69
CA ASN A 219 -15.25 1.05 5.85
C ASN A 219 -15.88 -0.16 6.57
N THR A 220 -17.01 0.07 7.21
CA THR A 220 -17.71 -0.97 7.99
C THR A 220 -18.11 -2.18 7.14
N LYS A 221 -18.46 -1.98 5.85
CA LYS A 221 -18.83 -3.06 4.93
C LYS A 221 -17.67 -4.00 4.60
N LYS A 222 -16.43 -3.55 4.77
CA LYS A 222 -15.21 -4.35 4.52
C LYS A 222 -14.53 -4.82 5.80
N THR A 223 -15.18 -4.64 6.95
CA THR A 223 -14.70 -5.20 8.22
C THR A 223 -15.06 -6.68 8.26
N VAL A 224 -14.05 -7.56 8.34
CA VAL A 224 -14.24 -9.02 8.24
C VAL A 224 -13.48 -9.73 9.34
N PHE A 225 -14.19 -10.54 10.11
CA PHE A 225 -13.64 -11.50 11.05
C PHE A 225 -13.50 -12.87 10.38
N SER A 226 -12.41 -13.58 10.66
CA SER A 226 -12.15 -14.93 10.17
C SER A 226 -11.31 -15.70 11.19
N SER A 227 -11.28 -17.02 11.06
CA SER A 227 -10.49 -17.92 11.90
C SER A 227 -9.98 -19.10 11.07
N LYS A 228 -9.17 -20.00 11.64
CA LYS A 228 -8.73 -21.23 10.97
C LYS A 228 -9.88 -22.14 10.48
N LYS A 229 -11.11 -21.96 11.00
CA LYS A 229 -12.31 -22.64 10.48
C LYS A 229 -12.70 -22.16 9.08
N PHE A 230 -12.27 -20.97 8.69
CA PHE A 230 -12.60 -20.34 7.42
C PHE A 230 -11.34 -19.97 6.64
N ASN A 231 -11.52 -19.58 5.38
CA ASN A 231 -10.42 -19.06 4.58
C ASN A 231 -9.93 -17.71 5.12
N ARG A 232 -8.64 -17.63 5.43
CA ARG A 232 -7.97 -16.43 5.93
C ARG A 232 -7.04 -15.86 4.87
N HIS A 233 -7.19 -14.58 4.55
CA HIS A 233 -6.43 -13.95 3.47
C HIS A 233 -5.90 -12.59 3.91
N ILE A 234 -4.60 -12.35 3.74
CA ILE A 234 -3.93 -11.05 3.96
C ILE A 234 -3.40 -10.55 2.62
N THR A 235 -3.83 -9.37 2.18
CA THR A 235 -3.36 -8.74 0.92
C THR A 235 -3.36 -9.68 -0.30
N GLY A 236 -4.37 -10.55 -0.39
CA GLY A 236 -4.51 -11.55 -1.47
C GLY A 236 -3.72 -12.85 -1.30
N ILE A 237 -2.92 -12.99 -0.24
CA ILE A 237 -2.22 -14.24 0.14
C ILE A 237 -3.10 -15.02 1.12
N THR A 238 -3.25 -16.32 0.87
CA THR A 238 -3.96 -17.25 1.76
C THR A 238 -3.05 -17.68 2.90
N LEU A 239 -3.54 -17.62 4.14
CA LEU A 239 -2.92 -18.23 5.31
C LEU A 239 -3.50 -19.64 5.48
N THR A 240 -2.69 -20.68 5.31
CA THR A 240 -3.16 -22.05 5.42
C THR A 240 -3.40 -22.45 6.89
N ASN A 241 -4.05 -23.58 7.13
CA ASN A 241 -4.28 -24.10 8.48
C ASN A 241 -2.99 -24.61 9.14
N ASN A 242 -2.00 -24.99 8.32
CA ASN A 242 -0.67 -25.43 8.72
C ASN A 242 0.31 -24.24 8.83
N ASN A 243 -0.19 -23.00 8.98
CA ASN A 243 0.61 -21.78 9.15
C ASN A 243 1.61 -21.48 8.03
N LEU A 244 1.30 -21.90 6.79
CA LEU A 244 2.07 -21.56 5.59
C LEU A 244 1.37 -20.49 4.77
N LEU A 245 2.12 -19.82 3.90
CA LEU A 245 1.55 -18.93 2.89
C LEU A 245 1.16 -19.73 1.65
N SER A 246 0.07 -19.32 1.02
CA SER A 246 -0.34 -19.87 -0.27
C SER A 246 -0.92 -18.81 -1.19
N ILE A 247 -0.73 -18.99 -2.49
CA ILE A 247 -1.36 -18.15 -3.52
C ILE A 247 -2.84 -18.54 -3.78
N GLY A 248 -3.33 -19.58 -3.10
CA GLY A 248 -4.70 -20.08 -3.21
C GLY A 248 -4.91 -21.05 -4.38
N ARG A 249 -5.92 -21.91 -4.26
CA ARG A 249 -6.19 -23.00 -5.21
C ARG A 249 -6.51 -22.51 -6.62
N LYS A 250 -7.31 -21.44 -6.75
CA LYS A 250 -7.71 -20.87 -8.05
C LYS A 250 -6.49 -20.39 -8.84
N LYS A 251 -5.59 -19.62 -8.21
CA LYS A 251 -4.37 -19.10 -8.85
C LYS A 251 -3.39 -20.22 -9.19
N LYS A 252 -3.23 -21.23 -8.33
CA LYS A 252 -2.44 -22.43 -8.63
C LYS A 252 -2.94 -23.17 -9.88
N ARG A 253 -4.25 -23.43 -9.97
CA ARG A 253 -4.85 -24.10 -11.14
C ARG A 253 -4.62 -23.31 -12.43
N PHE A 254 -4.80 -21.99 -12.37
CA PHE A 254 -4.56 -21.12 -13.52
C PHE A 254 -3.09 -21.19 -14.00
N ILE A 255 -2.14 -21.07 -13.08
CA ILE A 255 -0.71 -21.13 -13.42
C ILE A 255 -0.33 -22.52 -13.95
N SER A 256 -0.79 -23.61 -13.33
CA SER A 256 -0.55 -24.97 -13.85
C SER A 256 -1.12 -25.16 -15.25
N SER A 257 -2.26 -24.55 -15.56
CA SER A 257 -2.83 -24.56 -16.91
C SER A 257 -1.96 -23.81 -17.91
N LEU A 258 -1.41 -22.65 -17.53
CA LEU A 258 -0.51 -21.89 -18.40
C LEU A 258 0.80 -22.64 -18.65
N VAL A 259 1.39 -23.24 -17.61
CA VAL A 259 2.61 -24.07 -17.78
C VAL A 259 2.32 -25.24 -18.72
N HIS A 260 1.17 -25.91 -18.60
CA HIS A 260 0.81 -26.97 -19.52
C HIS A 260 0.60 -26.49 -20.96
N LYS A 261 -0.03 -25.32 -21.16
CA LYS A 261 -0.14 -24.73 -22.50
C LYS A 261 1.22 -24.38 -23.09
N TYR A 262 2.15 -23.91 -22.25
CA TYR A 262 3.53 -23.67 -22.65
C TYR A 262 4.20 -24.94 -23.16
N THR A 263 4.03 -26.08 -22.46
CA THR A 263 4.60 -27.37 -22.90
C THR A 263 4.03 -27.88 -24.23
N LEU A 264 2.91 -27.30 -24.67
CA LEU A 264 2.26 -27.62 -25.94
C LEU A 264 2.48 -26.53 -27.00
N GLU A 265 3.33 -25.53 -26.71
CA GLU A 265 3.61 -24.39 -27.60
C GLU A 265 2.35 -23.59 -27.97
N LEU A 266 1.36 -23.55 -27.07
CA LEU A 266 0.06 -22.88 -27.27
C LEU A 266 -0.01 -21.47 -26.70
N LEU A 267 1.10 -20.91 -26.20
CA LEU A 267 1.14 -19.55 -25.64
C LEU A 267 1.81 -18.59 -26.60
N SER A 268 1.26 -17.38 -26.68
CA SER A 268 1.94 -16.24 -27.32
C SER A 268 3.12 -15.72 -26.48
N ASP A 269 4.03 -14.96 -27.10
CA ASP A 269 5.16 -14.33 -26.40
C ASP A 269 4.72 -13.45 -25.22
N GLU A 270 3.61 -12.73 -25.37
CA GLU A 270 3.05 -11.91 -24.29
C GLU A 270 2.58 -12.78 -23.12
N GLU A 271 1.86 -13.88 -23.39
CA GLU A 271 1.40 -14.81 -22.36
C GLU A 271 2.57 -15.52 -21.67
N ILE A 272 3.65 -15.82 -22.40
CA ILE A 272 4.88 -16.35 -21.82
C ILE A 272 5.48 -15.34 -20.85
N LEU A 273 5.61 -14.06 -21.23
CA LEU A 273 6.10 -13.02 -20.33
C LEU A 273 5.21 -12.85 -19.10
N GLN A 274 3.89 -12.91 -19.27
CA GLN A 274 2.93 -12.89 -18.15
C GLN A 274 3.13 -14.10 -17.23
N LEU A 275 3.31 -15.31 -17.79
CA LEU A 275 3.59 -16.54 -17.04
C LEU A 275 4.90 -16.43 -16.25
N LYS A 276 5.99 -15.95 -16.88
CA LYS A 276 7.28 -15.70 -16.21
C LYS A 276 7.12 -14.75 -15.02
N GLY A 277 6.35 -13.68 -15.19
CA GLY A 277 6.01 -12.74 -14.10
C GLY A 277 5.19 -13.38 -12.97
N LEU A 278 4.21 -14.21 -13.30
CA LEU A 278 3.42 -14.97 -12.33
C LEU A 278 4.31 -15.93 -11.53
N LEU A 279 5.17 -16.70 -12.18
CA LEU A 279 6.07 -17.66 -11.54
C LEU A 279 7.07 -16.96 -10.60
N SER A 280 7.63 -15.83 -11.00
CA SER A 280 8.50 -15.00 -10.14
C SER A 280 7.78 -14.56 -8.86
N HIS A 281 6.56 -14.04 -8.99
CA HIS A 281 5.74 -13.67 -7.84
C HIS A 281 5.41 -14.86 -6.93
N VAL A 282 5.11 -16.02 -7.52
CA VAL A 282 4.78 -17.23 -6.75
C VAL A 282 5.99 -17.81 -6.03
N SER A 283 7.17 -17.81 -6.67
CA SER A 283 8.41 -18.27 -6.04
C SER A 283 8.71 -17.52 -4.75
N ASN A 284 8.44 -16.21 -4.73
CA ASN A 284 8.59 -15.44 -3.49
C ASN A 284 7.58 -15.86 -2.40
N ILE A 285 6.36 -16.30 -2.73
CA ILE A 285 5.29 -16.54 -1.75
C ILE A 285 5.16 -18.01 -1.33
N GLU A 286 5.14 -18.94 -2.29
CA GLU A 286 4.90 -20.38 -2.09
C GLU A 286 5.92 -21.19 -2.93
N PRO A 287 7.23 -21.16 -2.60
CA PRO A 287 8.29 -21.79 -3.41
C PRO A 287 8.10 -23.31 -3.59
N LEU A 288 7.51 -24.00 -2.60
CA LEU A 288 7.16 -25.42 -2.71
C LEU A 288 6.19 -25.73 -3.88
N PHE A 289 5.37 -24.76 -4.31
CA PHE A 289 4.54 -24.95 -5.50
C PHE A 289 5.36 -24.94 -6.79
N ILE A 290 6.46 -24.16 -6.86
CA ILE A 290 7.39 -24.18 -7.98
C ILE A 290 8.07 -25.55 -8.08
N GLY A 291 8.54 -26.10 -6.96
CA GLY A 291 9.11 -27.46 -6.93
C GLY A 291 8.14 -28.53 -7.44
N ARG A 292 6.85 -28.43 -7.07
CA ARG A 292 5.81 -29.33 -7.61
C ARG A 292 5.57 -29.16 -9.11
N LEU A 293 5.65 -27.95 -9.65
CA LEU A 293 5.57 -27.72 -11.09
C LEU A 293 6.79 -28.33 -11.79
N SER A 294 7.99 -28.16 -11.24
CA SER A 294 9.23 -28.75 -11.73
C SER A 294 9.16 -30.27 -11.80
N ASN A 295 8.65 -30.92 -10.74
CA ASN A 295 8.51 -32.38 -10.72
C ASN A 295 7.47 -32.89 -11.73
N LYS A 296 6.45 -32.08 -12.06
CA LYS A 296 5.37 -32.48 -12.96
C LYS A 296 5.68 -32.23 -14.42
N TYR A 297 6.29 -31.08 -14.75
CA TYR A 297 6.51 -30.63 -16.13
C TYR A 297 7.99 -30.73 -16.55
N GLY A 298 8.90 -31.04 -15.63
CA GLY A 298 10.34 -31.14 -15.89
C GLY A 298 11.10 -29.86 -15.50
N THR A 299 12.33 -30.06 -15.02
CA THR A 299 13.24 -28.99 -14.59
C THR A 299 13.60 -28.05 -15.73
N ASN A 300 13.89 -28.58 -16.92
CA ASN A 300 14.28 -27.78 -18.09
C ASN A 300 13.20 -26.75 -18.47
N ILE A 301 11.92 -27.15 -18.47
CA ILE A 301 10.79 -26.27 -18.76
C ILE A 301 10.69 -25.16 -17.72
N MET A 302 10.86 -25.51 -16.44
CA MET A 302 10.80 -24.51 -15.37
C MET A 302 11.98 -23.55 -15.39
N THR A 303 13.19 -24.00 -15.76
CA THR A 303 14.38 -23.14 -15.91
C THR A 303 14.20 -22.12 -17.04
N ASP A 304 13.56 -22.51 -18.14
CA ASP A 304 13.27 -21.60 -19.24
C ASP A 304 12.19 -20.55 -18.87
N LEU A 305 11.18 -20.98 -18.11
CA LEU A 305 10.10 -20.11 -17.62
C LEU A 305 10.48 -19.26 -16.39
N ALA A 306 11.63 -19.48 -15.77
CA ALA A 306 11.96 -18.88 -14.49
C ALA A 306 13.45 -18.47 -14.44
N PRO A 307 13.80 -17.17 -14.41
CA PRO A 307 15.21 -16.74 -14.46
C PRO A 307 16.03 -17.31 -13.31
N SER A 308 17.02 -18.16 -13.62
CA SER A 308 18.11 -18.82 -12.85
C SER A 308 18.22 -18.71 -11.30
N LYS A 309 17.73 -17.65 -10.65
CA LYS A 309 17.60 -17.51 -9.19
C LYS A 309 16.56 -18.43 -8.51
N PHE A 310 15.88 -19.33 -9.24
CA PHE A 310 14.88 -20.25 -8.68
C PHE A 310 15.46 -21.52 -8.04
N PHE A 311 16.74 -21.82 -8.29
CA PHE A 311 17.37 -23.09 -7.90
C PHE A 311 18.46 -22.93 -6.84
N ILE A 312 18.38 -21.92 -5.96
CA ILE A 312 19.28 -21.84 -4.81
C ILE A 312 18.54 -22.34 -3.57
N GLY A 313 18.87 -23.58 -3.19
CA GLY A 313 18.44 -24.21 -1.93
C GLY A 313 18.30 -25.73 -2.04
N ASN A 314 19.42 -26.43 -2.21
CA ASN A 314 19.67 -27.66 -1.45
C ASN A 314 20.27 -27.24 -0.11
#